data_AF-M0QQ65-F1
#
_entry.id   AF-M0QQ65-F1
#
_cell.length_a   1.000
_cell.length_b   1.000
_cell.length_c   1.000
_cell.angle_alpha   90.00
_cell.angle_beta   90.00
_cell.angle_gamma   90.00
#
_symmetry.space_group_name_H-M   'P 1'
#
loop_
_entity.id
_entity.type
_entity.pdbx_description
1 polymer ?
#
loop_
_entity_poly.entity_id
_entity_poly.type
_entity_poly.pdbx_seq_one_letter_code
_entity_poly.pdbx_strand_id
1 'polypeptide(L)'
;MTIVNPTHPLMPIQIDDLLRRDIAVHTWIDANGVRWPLRGGATAFPAQWSTGAHLEKIKGISAPLTHVDQQGAHQDGTDWLDSHYDKMEIDFTISLWAPTITERRRLARAWNNGWQPRKTGRWVVFTHDAGEWWVDLRSLGEYRGDLPPDHQTKWTLEWSARSDDAFWQSFPSVDKLVYRSGALRSLNQPADTLRPNMLALRNRGNVNGWPDHLLQGPGTFTLGDNGANGRTVSIQVKAGELVKLTTLPRKRTAIELNSNANVYPRLKNRFATPVPPPVRTNLAGIAHIPVTVTGATTNVTSITSRLTPYRDWPE
;
A
#
# COMPACT_ATOMS: atom_id res chain seq x y z
N MET A 1 -13.69 -0.47 18.17
CA MET A 1 -13.78 -0.01 16.77
C MET A 1 -15.10 0.75 16.64
N THR A 2 -15.05 2.07 16.76
CA THR A 2 -16.25 2.92 16.71
C THR A 2 -16.34 3.46 15.30
N ILE A 3 -17.21 2.87 14.48
CA ILE A 3 -17.57 3.45 13.19
C ILE A 3 -18.36 4.72 13.52
N VAL A 4 -18.04 5.87 12.91
CA VAL A 4 -19.01 6.97 12.85
C VAL A 4 -20.06 6.49 11.87
N ASN A 5 -20.96 5.64 12.35
CA ASN A 5 -22.08 5.18 11.56
C ASN A 5 -22.93 6.41 11.24
N PRO A 6 -23.55 6.48 10.05
CA PRO A 6 -24.68 7.36 9.90
C PRO A 6 -25.63 7.08 11.08
N THR A 7 -26.08 8.14 11.75
CA THR A 7 -27.02 8.05 12.89
C THR A 7 -28.35 7.38 12.54
N HIS A 8 -28.53 7.00 11.28
CA HIS A 8 -29.71 6.41 10.68
C HIS A 8 -29.31 5.18 9.86
N PRO A 9 -30.19 4.15 9.78
CA PRO A 9 -30.00 3.03 8.85
C PRO A 9 -29.81 3.57 7.42
N LEU A 10 -29.02 2.86 6.62
CA LEU A 10 -28.77 3.24 5.23
C LEU A 10 -30.11 3.33 4.48
N MET A 11 -30.33 4.46 3.82
CA MET A 11 -31.50 4.68 2.97
C MET A 11 -31.43 3.75 1.73
N PRO A 12 -32.56 3.41 1.08
CA PRO A 12 -32.55 2.59 -0.13
C PRO A 12 -31.60 3.10 -1.23
N ILE A 13 -31.51 4.43 -1.40
CA ILE A 13 -30.57 5.05 -2.35
C ILE A 13 -29.10 4.82 -1.97
N GLN A 14 -28.78 4.80 -0.68
CA GLN A 14 -27.43 4.53 -0.17
C GLN A 14 -27.06 3.07 -0.34
N ILE A 15 -28.03 2.16 -0.22
CA ILE A 15 -27.84 0.74 -0.51
C ILE A 15 -27.61 0.53 -2.01
N ASP A 16 -28.41 1.17 -2.85
CA ASP A 16 -28.24 1.10 -4.31
C ASP A 16 -26.87 1.64 -4.74
N ASP A 17 -26.46 2.81 -4.22
CA ASP A 17 -25.13 3.38 -4.48
C ASP A 17 -23.97 2.51 -3.96
N LEU A 18 -24.20 1.66 -2.94
CA LEU A 18 -23.21 0.69 -2.46
C LEU A 18 -23.10 -0.54 -3.39
N LEU A 19 -24.19 -0.89 -4.06
CA LEU A 19 -24.27 -2.03 -4.99
C LEU A 19 -23.89 -1.66 -6.43
N ARG A 20 -23.90 -0.36 -6.73
CA ARG A 20 -23.53 0.21 -8.02
C ARG A 20 -22.05 0.05 -8.31
N ARG A 21 -21.74 -0.56 -9.46
CA ARG A 21 -20.36 -0.89 -9.86
C ARG A 21 -19.55 0.31 -10.31
N ASP A 22 -20.22 1.40 -10.68
CA ASP A 22 -19.68 2.62 -11.24
C ASP A 22 -19.26 3.66 -10.20
N ILE A 23 -19.55 3.44 -8.91
CA ILE A 23 -19.24 4.38 -7.83
C ILE A 23 -18.07 3.87 -6.99
N ALA A 24 -16.97 4.63 -6.99
CA ALA A 24 -15.87 4.40 -6.07
C ALA A 24 -16.28 4.75 -4.62
N VAL A 25 -15.95 3.87 -3.68
CA VAL A 25 -16.18 4.09 -2.25
C VAL A 25 -14.89 4.59 -1.63
N HIS A 26 -14.94 5.79 -1.04
CA HIS A 26 -13.80 6.40 -0.36
C HIS A 26 -14.04 6.40 1.14
N THR A 27 -13.12 5.85 1.91
CA THR A 27 -13.18 5.81 3.37
C THR A 27 -11.88 6.30 3.97
N TRP A 28 -11.95 7.30 4.84
CA TRP A 28 -10.82 7.67 5.69
C TRP A 28 -10.87 6.89 7.00
N ILE A 29 -9.78 6.24 7.36
CA ILE A 29 -9.58 5.59 8.65
C ILE A 29 -8.58 6.44 9.40
N ASP A 30 -9.02 7.11 10.45
CA ASP A 30 -8.18 8.05 11.16
C ASP A 30 -7.06 7.38 11.97
N ALA A 31 -6.14 8.17 12.53
CA ALA A 31 -5.02 7.65 13.30
C ALA A 31 -5.43 6.91 14.60
N ASN A 32 -6.70 7.02 15.00
CA ASN A 32 -7.29 6.35 16.16
C ASN A 32 -8.16 5.13 15.75
N GLY A 33 -8.26 4.83 14.45
CA GLY A 33 -9.05 3.73 13.90
C GLY A 33 -10.54 4.03 13.69
N VAL A 34 -10.96 5.28 13.80
CA VAL A 34 -12.33 5.71 13.48
C VAL A 34 -12.50 5.77 11.97
N ARG A 35 -13.61 5.23 11.46
CA ARG A 35 -13.93 5.22 10.03
C ARG A 35 -14.85 6.37 9.66
N TRP A 36 -14.49 7.05 8.59
CA TRP A 36 -15.16 8.19 8.00
C TRP A 36 -15.49 7.85 6.54
N PRO A 37 -16.71 7.39 6.25
CA PRO A 37 -17.17 7.26 4.88
C PRO A 37 -17.22 8.64 4.23
N LEU A 38 -16.41 8.86 3.19
CA LEU A 38 -16.22 10.16 2.55
C LEU A 38 -16.97 10.28 1.22
N ARG A 39 -17.10 9.17 0.48
CA ARG A 39 -17.83 9.06 -0.79
C ARG A 39 -18.33 7.62 -0.98
N GLY A 40 -19.46 7.46 -1.69
CA GLY A 40 -20.16 6.19 -1.90
C GLY A 40 -21.39 6.04 -1.01
N GLY A 41 -22.08 4.90 -1.11
CA GLY A 41 -23.38 4.68 -0.45
C GLY A 41 -23.39 4.90 1.07
N ALA A 42 -22.30 4.61 1.77
CA ALA A 42 -22.21 4.80 3.23
C ALA A 42 -21.92 6.26 3.68
N THR A 43 -21.75 7.19 2.75
CA THR A 43 -21.42 8.60 3.05
C THR A 43 -22.61 9.30 3.68
N ALA A 44 -22.32 10.28 4.56
CA ALA A 44 -23.33 11.22 5.00
C ALA A 44 -23.92 11.94 3.78
N PHE A 45 -25.22 11.74 3.55
CA PHE A 45 -25.90 12.36 2.43
C PHE A 45 -25.95 13.87 2.66
N PRO A 46 -25.69 14.71 1.65
CA PRO A 46 -25.83 16.16 1.75
C PRO A 46 -27.33 16.51 1.87
N ALA A 47 -27.86 16.35 3.08
CA ALA A 47 -29.18 16.77 3.51
C ALA A 47 -29.14 16.90 5.03
N GLN A 48 -29.98 17.78 5.58
CA GLN A 48 -30.03 18.22 6.99
C GLN A 48 -30.20 17.10 8.04
N TRP A 49 -30.26 15.83 7.61
CA TRP A 49 -30.68 14.68 8.40
C TRP A 49 -29.55 13.69 8.72
N SER A 50 -28.29 13.98 8.35
CA SER A 50 -27.18 13.08 8.66
C SER A 50 -25.98 13.82 9.26
N THR A 51 -25.25 13.13 10.13
CA THR A 51 -23.99 13.61 10.71
C THR A 51 -22.83 12.88 10.07
N GLY A 52 -21.88 13.62 9.48
CA GLY A 52 -20.66 13.02 8.93
C GLY A 52 -19.86 13.94 8.00
N ALA A 53 -18.83 13.35 7.39
CA ALA A 53 -17.95 14.04 6.45
C ALA A 53 -18.30 13.64 5.01
N HIS A 54 -18.21 14.60 4.09
CA HIS A 54 -18.43 14.39 2.67
C HIS A 54 -17.26 14.98 1.89
N LEU A 55 -16.71 14.21 0.94
CA LEU A 55 -15.61 14.63 0.09
C LEU A 55 -16.14 15.31 -1.17
N GLU A 56 -15.92 16.62 -1.27
CA GLU A 56 -16.38 17.43 -2.40
C GLU A 56 -15.36 17.47 -3.54
N LYS A 57 -14.07 17.62 -3.20
CA LYS A 57 -12.99 17.72 -4.19
C LYS A 57 -11.71 17.06 -3.66
N ILE A 58 -10.92 16.51 -4.59
CA ILE A 58 -9.62 15.93 -4.34
C ILE A 58 -8.64 16.49 -5.37
N LYS A 59 -7.41 16.79 -4.95
CA LYS A 59 -6.27 17.05 -5.82
C LYS A 59 -5.04 16.26 -5.34
N GLY A 60 -4.10 15.98 -6.24
CA GLY A 60 -2.82 15.33 -5.89
C GLY A 60 -2.91 13.83 -5.61
N ILE A 61 -3.92 13.15 -6.15
CA ILE A 61 -4.17 11.72 -5.92
C ILE A 61 -3.18 10.80 -6.66
N SER A 62 -2.47 11.33 -7.67
CA SER A 62 -1.48 10.60 -8.44
C SER A 62 -0.07 10.76 -7.83
N ALA A 63 0.76 9.73 -7.97
CA ALA A 63 2.16 9.80 -7.58
C ALA A 63 2.88 10.96 -8.31
N PRO A 64 3.43 11.97 -7.60
CA PRO A 64 4.12 13.08 -8.24
C PRO A 64 5.44 12.60 -8.84
N LEU A 65 5.72 13.05 -10.06
CA LEU A 65 6.86 12.64 -10.88
C LEU A 65 7.79 13.83 -11.11
N THR A 66 9.07 13.64 -10.84
CA THR A 66 10.12 14.61 -11.12
C THR A 66 11.10 14.01 -12.12
N HIS A 67 11.31 14.71 -13.24
CA HIS A 67 12.28 14.35 -14.28
C HIS A 67 13.66 14.91 -13.93
N VAL A 68 14.68 14.09 -14.11
CA VAL A 68 16.09 14.49 -14.03
C VAL A 68 16.59 14.62 -15.45
N ASP A 69 16.71 15.86 -15.90
CA ASP A 69 17.12 16.18 -17.26
C ASP A 69 18.45 16.95 -17.25
N GLN A 70 19.23 16.78 -18.30
CA GLN A 70 20.47 17.51 -18.52
C GLN A 70 20.40 18.29 -19.83
N GLN A 71 20.71 19.58 -19.77
CA GLN A 71 20.79 20.44 -20.94
C GLN A 71 22.17 21.11 -21.00
N GLY A 72 22.87 20.95 -22.11
CA GLY A 72 24.11 21.65 -22.40
C GLY A 72 23.88 23.14 -22.71
N ALA A 73 24.91 23.97 -22.51
CA ALA A 73 24.85 25.37 -22.92
C ALA A 73 24.66 25.47 -24.45
N HIS A 74 23.64 26.22 -24.88
CA HIS A 74 23.25 26.39 -26.30
C HIS A 74 22.72 25.12 -27.01
N GLN A 75 22.29 24.11 -26.26
CA GLN A 75 21.59 22.94 -26.83
C GLN A 75 20.09 23.21 -26.92
N ASP A 76 19.48 22.93 -28.07
CA ASP A 76 18.02 22.89 -28.21
C ASP A 76 17.49 21.56 -27.67
N GLY A 77 16.54 21.65 -26.73
CA GLY A 77 16.00 20.48 -26.02
C GLY A 77 16.84 20.06 -24.81
N THR A 78 16.47 18.94 -24.19
CA THR A 78 17.12 18.39 -23.00
C THR A 78 17.24 16.87 -23.11
N ASP A 79 18.33 16.32 -22.57
CA ASP A 79 18.54 14.88 -22.50
C ASP A 79 17.94 14.33 -21.20
N TRP A 80 17.06 13.33 -21.31
CA TRP A 80 16.45 12.68 -20.14
C TRP A 80 17.45 11.71 -19.50
N LEU A 81 17.73 11.88 -18.20
CA LEU A 81 18.63 11.00 -17.45
C LEU A 81 17.86 9.95 -16.65
N ASP A 82 16.88 10.39 -15.85
CA ASP A 82 16.08 9.51 -14.99
C ASP A 82 14.78 10.19 -14.57
N SER A 83 13.92 9.46 -13.88
CA SER A 83 12.78 10.02 -13.17
C SER A 83 12.58 9.37 -11.81
N HIS A 84 12.09 10.14 -10.86
CA HIS A 84 11.78 9.62 -9.53
C HIS A 84 10.44 10.13 -9.04
N TYR A 85 9.85 9.36 -8.13
CA TYR A 85 8.59 9.70 -7.50
C TYR A 85 8.84 10.31 -6.14
N ASP A 86 8.24 11.48 -5.92
CA ASP A 86 8.32 12.21 -4.67
C ASP A 86 7.21 11.80 -3.71
N LYS A 87 7.27 12.33 -2.48
CA LYS A 87 6.18 12.20 -1.51
C LYS A 87 4.86 12.71 -2.12
N MET A 88 3.76 12.00 -1.91
CA MET A 88 2.45 12.42 -2.42
C MET A 88 1.82 13.43 -1.45
N GLU A 89 1.37 14.57 -1.97
CA GLU A 89 0.62 15.58 -1.24
C GLU A 89 -0.79 15.64 -1.81
N ILE A 90 -1.79 15.51 -0.94
CA ILE A 90 -3.20 15.40 -1.31
C ILE A 90 -3.96 16.53 -0.63
N ASP A 91 -4.70 17.30 -1.43
CA ASP A 91 -5.60 18.32 -0.93
C ASP A 91 -7.04 17.86 -1.08
N PHE A 92 -7.76 17.86 0.03
CA PHE A 92 -9.18 17.55 0.11
C PHE A 92 -9.98 18.83 0.34
N THR A 93 -11.14 18.91 -0.31
CA THR A 93 -12.24 19.77 0.15
C THR A 93 -13.27 18.86 0.82
N ILE A 94 -13.39 18.95 2.13
CA ILE A 94 -14.30 18.14 2.94
C ILE A 94 -15.41 19.03 3.50
N SER A 95 -16.65 18.60 3.38
CA SER A 95 -17.77 19.21 4.07
C SER A 95 -18.24 18.35 5.23
N LEU A 96 -18.21 18.94 6.43
CA LEU A 96 -18.78 18.36 7.63
C LEU A 96 -20.22 18.81 7.79
N TRP A 97 -21.13 17.85 7.94
CA TRP A 97 -22.55 18.07 8.12
C TRP A 97 -23.02 17.50 9.45
N ALA A 98 -23.93 18.19 10.12
CA ALA A 98 -24.69 17.67 11.24
C ALA A 98 -26.05 18.38 11.37
N PRO A 99 -27.09 17.75 11.95
CA PRO A 99 -28.40 18.38 12.16
C PRO A 99 -28.34 19.63 13.05
N THR A 100 -27.46 19.62 14.05
CA THR A 100 -27.30 20.74 15.00
C THR A 100 -25.90 21.32 15.01
N ILE A 101 -25.77 22.60 15.38
CA ILE A 101 -24.47 23.29 15.53
C ILE A 101 -23.60 22.59 16.59
N THR A 102 -24.20 22.11 17.67
CA THR A 102 -23.49 21.39 18.74
C THR A 102 -22.88 20.08 18.22
N GLU A 103 -23.63 19.32 17.43
CA GLU A 103 -23.13 18.10 16.79
C GLU A 103 -22.06 18.41 15.75
N ARG A 104 -22.25 19.45 14.92
CA ARG A 104 -21.23 19.90 13.97
C ARG A 104 -19.91 20.22 14.68
N ARG A 105 -19.96 20.93 15.80
CA ARG A 105 -18.77 21.25 16.60
C ARG A 105 -18.11 19.99 17.20
N ARG A 106 -18.90 19.00 17.63
CA ARG A 106 -18.37 17.70 18.11
C ARG A 106 -17.73 16.91 16.96
N LEU A 107 -18.39 16.86 15.82
CA LEU A 107 -17.92 16.20 14.62
C LEU A 107 -16.60 16.81 14.13
N ALA A 108 -16.50 18.13 14.09
CA ALA A 108 -15.29 18.82 13.66
C ALA A 108 -14.11 18.60 14.63
N ARG A 109 -14.36 18.56 15.95
CA ARG A 109 -13.33 18.17 16.92
C ARG A 109 -12.89 16.72 16.72
N ALA A 110 -13.83 15.81 16.50
CA ALA A 110 -13.51 14.40 16.23
C ALA A 110 -12.70 14.25 14.93
N TRP A 111 -13.08 14.95 13.86
CA TRP A 111 -12.35 14.99 12.61
C TRP A 111 -10.90 15.46 12.83
N ASN A 112 -10.73 16.63 13.47
CA ASN A 112 -9.41 17.18 13.76
C ASN A 112 -8.54 16.25 14.61
N ASN A 113 -9.11 15.62 15.64
CA ASN A 113 -8.41 14.67 16.51
C ASN A 113 -7.98 13.37 15.78
N GLY A 114 -8.65 13.06 14.67
CA GLY A 114 -8.32 11.92 13.81
C GLY A 114 -7.05 12.13 12.97
N TRP A 115 -6.63 13.37 12.78
CA TRP A 115 -5.43 13.71 12.03
C TRP A 115 -4.27 14.04 12.95
N GLN A 116 -3.10 13.46 12.66
CA GLN A 116 -1.87 13.71 13.42
C GLN A 116 -0.68 13.84 12.46
N PRO A 117 0.33 14.67 12.77
CA PRO A 117 1.54 14.76 11.96
C PRO A 117 2.49 13.56 12.22
N ARG A 118 2.43 12.96 13.41
CA ARG A 118 3.32 11.86 13.82
C ARG A 118 2.76 10.47 13.52
N LYS A 119 1.44 10.34 13.39
CA LYS A 119 0.76 9.08 13.10
C LYS A 119 0.01 9.19 11.78
N THR A 120 0.06 8.13 11.00
CA THR A 120 -0.71 8.03 9.77
C THR A 120 -2.08 7.43 10.05
N GLY A 121 -3.12 7.97 9.44
CA GLY A 121 -4.33 7.21 9.15
C GLY A 121 -4.24 6.60 7.75
N ARG A 122 -5.32 6.00 7.28
CA ARG A 122 -5.39 5.31 5.99
C ARG A 122 -6.58 5.79 5.18
N TRP A 123 -6.32 6.27 3.98
CA TRP A 123 -7.35 6.55 3.01
C TRP A 123 -7.52 5.34 2.09
N VAL A 124 -8.72 4.76 2.11
CA VAL A 124 -9.09 3.58 1.34
C VAL A 124 -10.02 3.98 0.20
N VAL A 125 -9.73 3.48 -0.99
CA VAL A 125 -10.56 3.57 -2.18
C VAL A 125 -10.89 2.15 -2.62
N PHE A 126 -12.18 1.88 -2.79
CA PHE A 126 -12.66 0.62 -3.32
C PHE A 126 -13.42 0.87 -4.61
N THR A 127 -13.05 0.14 -5.67
CA THR A 127 -13.82 0.03 -6.91
C THR A 127 -14.09 -1.43 -7.22
N HIS A 128 -15.15 -1.72 -7.96
CA HIS A 128 -15.48 -3.10 -8.33
C HIS A 128 -14.44 -3.74 -9.26
N ASP A 129 -13.75 -2.94 -10.06
CA ASP A 129 -12.78 -3.42 -11.05
C ASP A 129 -11.38 -3.61 -10.47
N ALA A 130 -10.95 -2.69 -9.60
CA ALA A 130 -9.60 -2.71 -9.02
C ALA A 130 -9.55 -3.32 -7.61
N GLY A 131 -10.68 -3.45 -6.93
CA GLY A 131 -10.75 -3.85 -5.53
C GLY A 131 -10.33 -2.72 -4.59
N GLU A 132 -9.82 -3.10 -3.41
CA GLU A 132 -9.42 -2.16 -2.36
C GLU A 132 -7.96 -1.71 -2.53
N TRP A 133 -7.76 -0.40 -2.61
CA TRP A 133 -6.48 0.27 -2.63
C TRP A 133 -6.43 1.33 -1.54
N TRP A 134 -5.26 1.58 -0.99
CA TRP A 134 -5.12 2.57 0.06
C TRP A 134 -3.78 3.30 0.01
N VAL A 135 -3.77 4.46 0.66
CA VAL A 135 -2.57 5.19 0.99
C VAL A 135 -2.62 5.59 2.47
N ASP A 136 -1.47 5.51 3.14
CA ASP A 136 -1.34 5.95 4.52
C ASP A 136 -0.99 7.45 4.55
N LEU A 137 -1.88 8.25 5.13
CA LEU A 137 -1.77 9.71 5.14
C LEU A 137 -1.56 10.25 6.54
N ARG A 138 -0.83 11.36 6.65
CA ARG A 138 -0.70 12.18 7.85
C ARG A 138 -1.01 13.63 7.51
N SER A 139 -1.30 14.44 8.53
CA SER A 139 -1.47 15.89 8.34
C SER A 139 -0.17 16.49 7.77
N LEU A 140 -0.28 17.26 6.68
CA LEU A 140 0.86 17.94 6.04
C LEU A 140 1.18 19.27 6.72
N GLY A 141 0.15 20.03 7.08
CA GLY A 141 0.30 21.37 7.62
C GLY A 141 -0.83 21.77 8.55
N GLU A 142 -0.72 23.00 9.04
CA GLU A 142 -1.72 23.63 9.89
C GLU A 142 -3.09 23.70 9.19
N TYR A 143 -4.15 23.67 9.99
CA TYR A 143 -5.49 23.87 9.48
C TYR A 143 -5.63 25.32 8.95
N ARG A 144 -5.91 25.44 7.65
CA ARG A 144 -6.14 26.72 6.96
C ARG A 144 -7.58 26.74 6.45
N GLY A 145 -8.50 27.18 7.28
CA GLY A 145 -9.88 27.37 6.86
C GLY A 145 -10.62 28.30 7.80
N ASP A 146 -11.59 29.00 7.24
CA ASP A 146 -12.43 29.91 8.01
C ASP A 146 -13.41 29.11 8.86
N LEU A 147 -13.49 29.48 10.14
CA LEU A 147 -14.54 28.98 11.01
C LEU A 147 -15.88 29.57 10.54
N PRO A 148 -16.89 28.74 10.25
CA PRO A 148 -18.16 29.23 9.73
C PRO A 148 -18.90 29.97 10.85
N PRO A 149 -19.77 30.92 10.48
CA PRO A 149 -20.64 31.60 11.42
C PRO A 149 -21.47 30.62 12.26
N ASP A 150 -21.80 31.04 13.49
CA ASP A 150 -22.38 30.18 14.51
C ASP A 150 -23.76 29.58 14.18
N HIS A 151 -24.43 30.04 13.12
CA HIS A 151 -25.73 29.53 12.66
C HIS A 151 -25.64 28.45 11.57
N GLN A 152 -24.45 28.09 11.10
CA GLN A 152 -24.29 27.11 10.02
C GLN A 152 -24.14 25.67 10.55
N THR A 153 -24.91 24.76 9.96
CA THR A 153 -24.87 23.31 10.18
C THR A 153 -23.90 22.57 9.24
N LYS A 154 -23.43 23.27 8.20
CA LYS A 154 -22.36 22.84 7.29
C LYS A 154 -21.07 23.56 7.65
N TRP A 155 -19.94 22.85 7.57
CA TRP A 155 -18.61 23.47 7.54
C TRP A 155 -17.78 22.83 6.43
N THR A 156 -17.41 23.63 5.42
CA THR A 156 -16.48 23.22 4.37
C THR A 156 -15.04 23.57 4.78
N LEU A 157 -14.16 22.59 4.65
CA LEU A 157 -12.77 22.60 5.09
C LEU A 157 -11.88 22.28 3.89
N GLU A 158 -10.80 23.04 3.73
CA GLU A 158 -9.67 22.60 2.92
C GLU A 158 -8.68 21.86 3.83
N TRP A 159 -8.24 20.69 3.38
CA TRP A 159 -7.40 19.80 4.18
C TRP A 159 -6.26 19.23 3.37
N SER A 160 -5.03 19.54 3.76
CA SER A 160 -3.83 19.03 3.11
C SER A 160 -3.22 17.88 3.92
N ALA A 161 -2.98 16.77 3.23
CA ALA A 161 -2.35 15.58 3.79
C ALA A 161 -1.15 15.15 2.95
N ARG A 162 -0.26 14.38 3.55
CA ARG A 162 0.88 13.79 2.85
C ARG A 162 0.98 12.30 3.09
N SER A 163 1.43 11.59 2.07
CA SER A 163 1.94 10.23 2.16
C SER A 163 3.46 10.23 2.01
N ASP A 164 4.15 9.47 2.85
CA ASP A 164 5.59 9.27 2.70
C ASP A 164 5.95 8.23 1.63
N ASP A 165 4.94 7.52 1.10
CA ASP A 165 5.06 6.65 -0.06
C ASP A 165 4.20 7.22 -1.19
N ALA A 166 4.78 7.36 -2.39
CA ALA A 166 4.14 8.04 -3.51
C ALA A 166 2.93 7.28 -4.07
N PHE A 167 2.82 5.99 -3.75
CA PHE A 167 1.94 5.05 -4.43
C PHE A 167 0.80 4.56 -3.54
N TRP A 168 -0.28 4.22 -4.21
CA TRP A 168 -1.37 3.42 -3.67
C TRP A 168 -0.92 1.98 -3.49
N GLN A 169 -1.36 1.35 -2.42
CA GLN A 169 -1.02 -0.02 -2.07
C GLN A 169 -2.28 -0.87 -2.00
N SER A 170 -2.15 -2.16 -2.26
CA SER A 170 -3.22 -3.14 -2.01
C SER A 170 -2.70 -4.34 -1.25
N PHE A 171 -3.55 -5.34 -1.06
CA PHE A 171 -3.21 -6.56 -0.35
C PHE A 171 -2.00 -7.24 -0.99
N PRO A 172 -1.00 -7.61 -0.19
CA PRO A 172 0.20 -8.21 -0.74
C PRO A 172 -0.09 -9.60 -1.29
N SER A 173 0.58 -9.94 -2.40
CA SER A 173 0.70 -11.33 -2.84
C SER A 173 1.72 -12.03 -1.95
N VAL A 174 1.33 -13.14 -1.35
CA VAL A 174 2.17 -13.91 -0.43
C VAL A 174 2.28 -15.34 -0.91
N ASP A 175 3.49 -15.89 -0.88
CA ASP A 175 3.74 -17.31 -1.12
C ASP A 175 4.78 -17.84 -0.12
N LYS A 176 4.66 -19.12 0.23
CA LYS A 176 5.52 -19.79 1.22
C LYS A 176 5.94 -21.16 0.72
N LEU A 177 7.23 -21.41 0.79
CA LEU A 177 7.83 -22.73 0.56
C LEU A 177 8.46 -23.26 1.84
N VAL A 178 8.32 -24.57 2.07
CA VAL A 178 8.95 -25.30 3.17
C VAL A 178 9.78 -26.43 2.59
N TYR A 179 10.94 -26.67 3.19
CA TYR A 179 11.85 -27.72 2.73
C TYR A 179 11.32 -29.11 3.14
N ARG A 180 11.05 -29.96 2.15
CA ARG A 180 10.52 -31.33 2.30
C ARG A 180 11.11 -32.25 1.24
N SER A 181 11.54 -33.44 1.65
CA SER A 181 11.98 -34.51 0.75
C SER A 181 12.97 -34.03 -0.33
N GLY A 182 13.99 -33.27 0.08
CA GLY A 182 15.05 -32.79 -0.82
C GLY A 182 14.79 -31.47 -1.57
N ALA A 183 13.60 -30.87 -1.47
CA ALA A 183 13.27 -29.63 -2.19
C ALA A 183 12.36 -28.68 -1.40
N LEU A 184 12.31 -27.40 -1.79
CA LEU A 184 11.33 -26.43 -1.29
C LEU A 184 9.99 -26.62 -2.02
N ARG A 185 8.90 -26.75 -1.25
CA ARG A 185 7.55 -26.99 -1.78
C ARG A 185 6.50 -26.13 -1.07
N SER A 186 5.45 -25.74 -1.78
CA SER A 186 4.30 -25.05 -1.18
C SER A 186 3.53 -25.99 -0.24
N LEU A 187 3.01 -25.45 0.86
CA LEU A 187 2.18 -26.21 1.82
C LEU A 187 0.71 -26.30 1.39
N ASN A 188 0.24 -25.32 0.61
CA ASN A 188 -1.18 -25.10 0.35
C ASN A 188 -1.61 -25.58 -1.04
N GLN A 189 -0.71 -26.22 -1.79
CA GLN A 189 -1.01 -26.69 -3.14
C GLN A 189 -0.64 -28.16 -3.30
N PRO A 190 -1.47 -28.94 -4.01
CA PRO A 190 -1.15 -30.32 -4.33
C PRO A 190 0.17 -30.38 -5.10
N ALA A 191 0.97 -31.40 -4.82
CA ALA A 191 2.37 -31.53 -5.23
C ALA A 191 2.66 -31.38 -6.74
N ASP A 192 1.63 -31.41 -7.59
CA ASP A 192 1.70 -31.44 -9.05
C ASP A 192 1.43 -30.10 -9.78
N THR A 193 1.07 -29.01 -9.09
CA THR A 193 0.64 -27.77 -9.78
C THR A 193 1.67 -26.66 -9.88
N LEU A 194 2.69 -26.63 -9.02
CA LEU A 194 3.83 -25.71 -9.13
C LEU A 194 5.15 -26.47 -9.15
N ARG A 195 6.09 -25.98 -9.96
CA ARG A 195 7.46 -26.49 -9.96
C ARG A 195 8.05 -26.29 -8.56
N PRO A 196 8.69 -27.32 -7.96
CA PRO A 196 9.39 -27.14 -6.69
C PRO A 196 10.43 -26.03 -6.83
N ASN A 197 10.84 -25.42 -5.72
CA ASN A 197 11.87 -24.38 -5.70
C ASN A 197 11.46 -23.09 -6.44
N MET A 198 10.17 -22.79 -6.59
CA MET A 198 9.69 -21.56 -7.20
C MET A 198 8.66 -20.86 -6.31
N LEU A 199 8.93 -19.61 -5.95
CA LEU A 199 7.94 -18.72 -5.33
C LEU A 199 7.11 -18.06 -6.42
N ALA A 200 5.80 -18.05 -6.27
CA ALA A 200 4.88 -17.37 -7.17
C ALA A 200 4.36 -16.09 -6.53
N LEU A 201 4.82 -14.93 -7.01
CA LEU A 201 4.35 -13.62 -6.53
C LEU A 201 3.67 -12.86 -7.66
N ARG A 202 2.46 -12.35 -7.41
CA ARG A 202 1.69 -11.60 -8.39
C ARG A 202 1.76 -10.10 -8.12
N ASN A 203 2.21 -9.33 -9.10
CA ASN A 203 2.02 -7.88 -9.07
C ASN A 203 0.64 -7.57 -9.69
N ARG A 204 -0.27 -7.00 -8.91
CA ARG A 204 -1.59 -6.53 -9.40
C ARG A 204 -1.62 -5.03 -9.66
N GLY A 205 -0.53 -4.35 -9.33
CA GLY A 205 -0.35 -2.92 -9.56
C GLY A 205 0.04 -2.62 -10.99
N ASN A 206 0.14 -1.33 -11.32
CA ASN A 206 0.67 -0.85 -12.60
C ASN A 206 2.11 -0.30 -12.46
N VAL A 207 2.66 -0.31 -11.25
CA VAL A 207 4.05 0.06 -10.98
C VAL A 207 4.87 -1.18 -10.62
N ASN A 208 6.16 -1.13 -10.92
CA ASN A 208 7.15 -2.11 -10.50
C ASN A 208 7.11 -2.37 -8.99
N GLY A 209 7.00 -3.64 -8.62
CA GLY A 209 6.96 -4.08 -7.22
C GLY A 209 8.29 -4.65 -6.74
N TRP A 210 8.55 -4.54 -5.44
CA TRP A 210 9.76 -5.06 -4.80
C TRP A 210 9.38 -5.97 -3.64
N PRO A 211 9.62 -7.29 -3.72
CA PRO A 211 9.22 -8.21 -2.68
C PRO A 211 10.11 -8.11 -1.43
N ASP A 212 9.53 -8.46 -0.29
CA ASP A 212 10.26 -8.78 0.93
C ASP A 212 10.31 -10.32 1.08
N HIS A 213 11.46 -10.86 1.45
CA HIS A 213 11.64 -12.29 1.73
C HIS A 213 11.92 -12.51 3.21
N LEU A 214 11.26 -13.50 3.79
CA LEU A 214 11.46 -13.95 5.16
C LEU A 214 12.02 -15.37 5.11
N LEU A 215 13.27 -15.52 5.54
CA LEU A 215 14.03 -16.77 5.48
C LEU A 215 14.16 -17.37 6.87
N GLN A 216 13.80 -18.64 7.01
CA GLN A 216 13.97 -19.39 8.25
C GLN A 216 15.03 -20.47 8.03
N GLY A 217 16.14 -20.37 8.76
CA GLY A 217 17.25 -21.31 8.67
C GLY A 217 16.99 -22.66 9.36
N PRO A 218 17.95 -23.61 9.25
CA PRO A 218 19.29 -23.42 8.71
C PRO A 218 19.38 -23.51 7.17
N GLY A 219 20.45 -22.95 6.60
CA GLY A 219 20.90 -23.19 5.23
C GLY A 219 21.46 -21.97 4.51
N THR A 220 22.09 -22.21 3.35
CA THR A 220 22.41 -21.13 2.39
C THR A 220 21.25 -21.01 1.42
N PHE A 221 20.51 -19.91 1.48
CA PHE A 221 19.46 -19.61 0.51
C PHE A 221 20.07 -18.96 -0.72
N THR A 222 19.65 -19.40 -1.90
CA THR A 222 19.95 -18.76 -3.18
C THR A 222 18.65 -18.43 -3.88
N LEU A 223 18.38 -17.14 -4.08
CA LEU A 223 17.17 -16.62 -4.71
C LEU A 223 17.51 -16.06 -6.09
N GLY A 224 16.63 -16.22 -7.07
CA GLY A 224 16.68 -15.43 -8.30
C GLY A 224 16.41 -13.95 -8.03
N ASP A 225 16.92 -13.06 -8.88
CA ASP A 225 16.70 -11.62 -8.78
C ASP A 225 15.29 -11.25 -9.26
N ASN A 226 14.29 -11.57 -8.43
CA ASN A 226 12.86 -11.24 -8.64
C ASN A 226 12.26 -11.75 -9.96
N GLY A 227 12.78 -12.87 -10.47
CA GLY A 227 12.34 -13.50 -11.72
C GLY A 227 13.21 -13.14 -12.94
N ALA A 228 14.26 -12.32 -12.77
CA ALA A 228 15.25 -12.12 -13.83
C ALA A 228 16.09 -13.38 -14.07
N ASN A 229 16.35 -13.68 -15.34
CA ASN A 229 17.16 -14.83 -15.73
C ASN A 229 18.64 -14.63 -15.35
N GLY A 230 19.25 -15.63 -14.73
CA GLY A 230 20.71 -15.75 -14.57
C GLY A 230 21.34 -15.01 -13.38
N ARG A 231 20.68 -14.02 -12.76
CA ARG A 231 21.20 -13.35 -11.56
C ARG A 231 20.60 -13.95 -10.29
N THR A 232 21.48 -14.30 -9.35
CA THR A 232 21.08 -14.85 -8.05
C THR A 232 21.67 -14.06 -6.89
N VAL A 233 20.94 -14.04 -5.79
CA VAL A 233 21.34 -13.44 -4.51
C VAL A 233 21.36 -14.55 -3.49
N SER A 234 22.43 -14.67 -2.71
CA SER A 234 22.54 -15.72 -1.68
C SER A 234 22.87 -15.17 -0.31
N ILE A 235 22.38 -15.87 0.72
CA ILE A 235 22.65 -15.53 2.11
C ILE A 235 22.69 -16.79 2.98
N GLN A 236 23.62 -16.81 3.93
CA GLN A 236 23.68 -17.84 4.97
C GLN A 236 22.75 -17.49 6.13
N VAL A 237 21.83 -18.41 6.45
CA VAL A 237 20.94 -18.32 7.61
C VAL A 237 21.27 -19.46 8.56
N LYS A 238 21.57 -19.13 9.82
CA LYS A 238 21.90 -20.15 10.84
C LYS A 238 20.63 -20.83 11.36
N ALA A 239 20.79 -21.97 12.04
CA ALA A 239 19.67 -22.64 12.69
C ALA A 239 19.00 -21.70 13.71
N GLY A 240 17.67 -21.62 13.67
CA GLY A 240 16.88 -20.76 14.56
C GLY A 240 16.85 -19.27 14.18
N GLU A 241 17.67 -18.81 13.23
CA GLU A 241 17.62 -17.43 12.74
C GLU A 241 16.42 -17.23 11.80
N LEU A 242 15.77 -16.07 11.94
CA LEU A 242 14.70 -15.62 11.05
C LEU A 242 15.13 -14.31 10.39
N VAL A 243 15.47 -14.35 9.10
CA VAL A 243 16.05 -13.21 8.39
C VAL A 243 15.03 -12.57 7.45
N LYS A 244 14.77 -11.27 7.63
CA LYS A 244 14.02 -10.44 6.68
C LYS A 244 14.99 -9.81 5.69
N LEU A 245 14.77 -10.05 4.40
CA LEU A 245 15.43 -9.42 3.26
C LEU A 245 14.45 -8.46 2.58
N THR A 246 14.85 -7.20 2.44
CA THR A 246 14.10 -6.17 1.70
C THR A 246 14.77 -5.93 0.36
N THR A 247 14.05 -6.10 -0.76
CA THR A 247 14.64 -5.93 -2.11
C THR A 247 14.57 -4.50 -2.65
N LEU A 248 13.68 -3.67 -2.08
CA LEU A 248 13.46 -2.27 -2.49
C LEU A 248 14.76 -1.45 -2.47
N PRO A 249 15.19 -0.82 -3.59
CA PRO A 249 16.48 -0.15 -3.71
C PRO A 249 16.82 0.84 -2.60
N ARG A 250 15.85 1.68 -2.20
CA ARG A 250 16.02 2.70 -1.15
C ARG A 250 16.04 2.15 0.28
N LYS A 251 15.59 0.91 0.52
CA LYS A 251 15.47 0.29 1.85
C LYS A 251 16.17 -1.08 1.93
N ARG A 252 17.14 -1.34 1.04
CA ARG A 252 17.84 -2.63 0.96
C ARG A 252 18.50 -2.95 2.30
N THR A 253 17.96 -3.94 2.97
CA THR A 253 18.38 -4.34 4.32
C THR A 253 18.21 -5.85 4.46
N ALA A 254 19.08 -6.45 5.27
CA ALA A 254 18.95 -7.82 5.72
C ALA A 254 19.11 -7.84 7.24
N ILE A 255 18.03 -8.15 7.95
CA ILE A 255 17.97 -8.10 9.41
C ILE A 255 17.51 -9.44 9.95
N GLU A 256 18.10 -9.87 11.05
CA GLU A 256 17.59 -11.00 11.82
C GLU A 256 16.52 -10.50 12.80
N LEU A 257 15.32 -11.07 12.76
CA LEU A 257 14.14 -10.51 13.42
C LEU A 257 14.11 -10.74 14.94
N ASN A 258 14.78 -11.76 15.47
CA ASN A 258 14.75 -12.03 16.90
C ASN A 258 15.71 -11.12 17.68
N SER A 259 16.85 -10.78 17.09
CA SER A 259 17.94 -10.00 17.69
C SER A 259 18.07 -8.60 17.10
N ASN A 260 17.36 -8.29 16.00
CA ASN A 260 17.56 -7.10 15.17
C ASN A 260 19.01 -6.94 14.66
N ALA A 261 19.79 -8.04 14.61
CA ALA A 261 21.15 -7.99 14.12
C ALA A 261 21.21 -7.68 12.62
N ASN A 262 22.14 -6.81 12.22
CA ASN A 262 22.43 -6.56 10.82
C ASN A 262 23.16 -7.77 10.22
N VAL A 263 22.47 -8.51 9.35
CA VAL A 263 23.03 -9.67 8.63
C VAL A 263 23.32 -9.36 7.16
N TYR A 264 23.20 -8.09 6.76
CA TYR A 264 23.54 -7.62 5.41
C TYR A 264 24.96 -7.99 4.94
N PRO A 265 26.00 -7.99 5.79
CA PRO A 265 27.34 -8.44 5.38
C PRO A 265 27.40 -9.91 4.92
N ARG A 266 26.39 -10.74 5.26
CA ARG A 266 26.30 -12.14 4.83
C ARG A 266 25.69 -12.30 3.43
N LEU A 267 25.11 -11.23 2.88
CA LEU A 267 24.47 -11.23 1.58
C LEU A 267 25.54 -11.21 0.48
N LYS A 268 25.44 -12.15 -0.47
CA LYS A 268 26.24 -12.18 -1.69
C LYS A 268 25.35 -11.73 -2.85
N ASN A 269 25.87 -10.80 -3.65
CA ASN A 269 25.14 -10.07 -4.70
C ASN A 269 24.00 -9.20 -4.14
N ARG A 270 23.30 -8.51 -5.04
CA ARG A 270 22.21 -7.59 -4.72
C ARG A 270 21.04 -7.80 -5.66
N PHE A 271 19.83 -7.55 -5.16
CA PHE A 271 18.64 -7.46 -6.02
C PHE A 271 18.72 -6.18 -6.85
N ALA A 272 18.47 -6.29 -8.15
CA ALA A 272 18.50 -5.17 -9.08
C ALA A 272 17.24 -5.09 -9.94
N THR A 273 16.51 -6.19 -10.10
CA THR A 273 15.32 -6.23 -10.96
C THR A 273 14.06 -6.15 -10.12
N PRO A 274 13.07 -5.32 -10.46
CA PRO A 274 11.76 -5.36 -9.84
C PRO A 274 10.90 -6.50 -10.39
N VAL A 275 9.80 -6.81 -9.72
CA VAL A 275 8.70 -7.59 -10.30
C VAL A 275 7.83 -6.64 -11.15
N PRO A 276 7.77 -6.80 -12.49
CA PRO A 276 7.02 -5.89 -13.34
C PRO A 276 5.50 -6.03 -13.11
N PRO A 277 4.72 -4.99 -13.42
CA PRO A 277 3.26 -5.09 -13.49
C PRO A 277 2.83 -6.06 -14.62
N PRO A 278 1.58 -6.56 -14.61
CA PRO A 278 1.08 -7.41 -15.67
C PRO A 278 0.95 -6.60 -16.96
N VAL A 279 1.54 -7.10 -18.05
CA VAL A 279 1.35 -6.53 -19.39
C VAL A 279 -0.02 -6.96 -19.91
N ARG A 280 -0.75 -6.10 -20.65
CA ARG A 280 -2.14 -6.36 -21.11
C ARG A 280 -2.34 -7.72 -21.82
N THR A 281 -1.29 -8.27 -22.42
CA THR A 281 -1.30 -9.58 -23.11
C THR A 281 -1.04 -10.78 -22.19
N ASN A 282 -0.58 -10.56 -20.97
CA ASN A 282 -0.35 -11.59 -19.95
C ASN A 282 -0.94 -11.15 -18.61
N LEU A 283 -2.26 -11.37 -18.48
CA LEU A 283 -3.04 -11.13 -17.25
C LEU A 283 -2.53 -11.92 -16.02
N ALA A 284 -1.62 -12.87 -16.24
CA ALA A 284 -1.00 -13.70 -15.22
C ALA A 284 0.39 -13.19 -14.81
N GLY A 285 0.56 -11.87 -14.57
CA GLY A 285 1.80 -11.22 -14.07
C GLY A 285 2.33 -11.76 -12.73
N ILE A 286 2.65 -13.05 -12.73
CA ILE A 286 3.19 -13.86 -11.65
C ILE A 286 4.68 -13.99 -11.95
N ALA A 287 5.50 -13.38 -11.11
CA ALA A 287 6.92 -13.66 -11.10
C ALA A 287 7.15 -15.00 -10.41
N HIS A 288 7.84 -15.89 -11.13
CA HIS A 288 8.38 -17.12 -10.57
C HIS A 288 9.82 -16.87 -10.13
N ILE A 289 10.04 -16.75 -8.82
CA ILE A 289 11.36 -16.52 -8.27
C ILE A 289 11.96 -17.90 -7.91
N PRO A 290 13.03 -18.34 -8.60
CA PRO A 290 13.68 -19.60 -8.26
C PRO A 290 14.36 -19.46 -6.90
N VAL A 291 14.20 -20.48 -6.05
CA VAL A 291 14.83 -20.53 -4.72
C VAL A 291 15.41 -21.90 -4.49
N THR A 292 16.70 -21.96 -4.20
CA THR A 292 17.35 -23.18 -3.73
C THR A 292 17.93 -22.97 -2.35
N VAL A 293 18.08 -24.06 -1.61
CA VAL A 293 18.70 -24.03 -0.28
C VAL A 293 19.62 -25.23 -0.11
N THR A 294 20.84 -24.98 0.38
CA THR A 294 21.80 -26.02 0.78
C THR A 294 21.91 -26.05 2.30
N GLY A 295 22.13 -27.24 2.87
CA GLY A 295 22.17 -27.40 4.34
C GLY A 295 20.82 -27.20 5.03
N ALA A 296 19.72 -27.43 4.30
CA ALA A 296 18.37 -27.29 4.83
C ALA A 296 17.96 -28.48 5.72
N THR A 297 17.08 -28.20 6.67
CA THR A 297 16.45 -29.20 7.54
C THR A 297 14.97 -29.34 7.20
N THR A 298 14.53 -30.58 7.01
CA THR A 298 13.14 -30.90 6.65
C THR A 298 12.15 -30.35 7.68
N ASN A 299 11.07 -29.72 7.19
CA ASN A 299 10.03 -29.07 7.99
C ASN A 299 10.46 -27.90 8.89
N VAL A 300 11.74 -27.51 8.85
CA VAL A 300 12.27 -26.37 9.62
C VAL A 300 12.63 -25.22 8.67
N THR A 301 13.43 -25.51 7.64
CA THR A 301 13.87 -24.50 6.68
C THR A 301 12.70 -24.06 5.82
N SER A 302 12.42 -22.76 5.79
CA SER A 302 11.32 -22.20 5.01
C SER A 302 11.65 -20.81 4.46
N ILE A 303 10.94 -20.43 3.41
CA ILE A 303 10.96 -19.08 2.85
C ILE A 303 9.53 -18.62 2.66
N THR A 304 9.22 -17.43 3.12
CA THR A 304 7.96 -16.73 2.84
C THR A 304 8.29 -15.45 2.10
N SER A 305 7.59 -15.16 1.02
CA SER A 305 7.79 -13.92 0.27
C SER A 305 6.51 -13.14 0.16
N ARG A 306 6.64 -11.82 0.21
CA ARG A 306 5.54 -10.86 0.20
C ARG A 306 5.83 -9.79 -0.85
N LEU A 307 4.95 -9.63 -1.82
CA LEU A 307 4.98 -8.54 -2.79
C LEU A 307 3.81 -7.61 -2.54
N THR A 308 4.07 -6.38 -2.10
CA THR A 308 3.05 -5.33 -2.04
C THR A 308 2.88 -4.74 -3.44
N PRO A 309 1.68 -4.83 -4.06
CA PRO A 309 1.42 -4.19 -5.34
C PRO A 309 1.27 -2.68 -5.16
N TYR A 310 1.77 -1.92 -6.14
CA TYR A 310 1.73 -0.45 -6.15
C TYR A 310 0.98 0.09 -7.35
N ARG A 311 0.19 1.14 -7.15
CA ARG A 311 -0.40 1.93 -8.24
C ARG A 311 -0.08 3.41 -8.11
N ASP A 312 0.07 4.07 -9.24
CA ASP A 312 0.14 5.54 -9.33
C ASP A 312 -1.24 6.20 -9.19
N TRP A 313 -2.33 5.50 -9.51
CA TRP A 313 -3.71 5.94 -9.44
C TRP A 313 -4.63 4.85 -8.85
N PRO A 314 -5.61 5.19 -7.97
CA PRO A 314 -6.37 4.18 -7.22
C PRO A 314 -7.48 3.46 -8.01
N GLU A 315 -8.00 4.04 -9.09
CA GLU A 315 -9.11 3.48 -9.88
C GLU A 315 -8.62 2.71 -11.12
#